data_AF-A0A1I4LH18-F1
#
_entry.id   AF-A0A1I4LH18-F1
#
_cell.length_a   1.000
_cell.length_b   1.000
_cell.length_c   1.000
_cell.angle_alpha   90.00
_cell.angle_beta   90.00
_cell.angle_gamma   90.00
#
_symmetry.space_group_name_H-M   'P 1'
#
loop_
_entity.id
_entity.type
_entity.pdbx_description
1 polymer ?
#
loop_
_entity_poly.entity_id
_entity_poly.type
_entity_poly.pdbx_seq_one_letter_code
_entity_poly.pdbx_strand_id
1 'polypeptide(L)'
;MLNPFSAAFLLAFEAQRVIELRLVRIAWGGAEAQAELVSMVGEKVVAAMEATTTLMAGGTHGEVVARYRELVADNTRRLMA
;
A
#
# COMPACT_ATOMS: atom_id res chain seq x y z
N MET A 1 -16.25 4.95 -15.88
CA MET A 1 -15.36 4.02 -15.15
C MET A 1 -13.97 4.17 -15.73
N LEU A 2 -12.96 4.54 -14.94
CA LEU A 2 -11.56 4.55 -15.38
C LEU A 2 -11.18 3.12 -15.79
N ASN A 3 -10.48 2.98 -16.91
CA ASN A 3 -9.97 1.70 -17.38
C ASN A 3 -9.15 1.04 -16.23
N PRO A 4 -9.34 -0.25 -15.89
CA PRO A 4 -8.59 -0.92 -14.82
C PRO A 4 -7.08 -0.67 -14.86
N PHE A 5 -6.50 -0.58 -16.05
CA PHE A 5 -5.09 -0.25 -16.25
C PHE A 5 -4.72 1.17 -15.81
N SER A 6 -5.60 2.15 -16.02
CA SER A 6 -5.36 3.53 -15.59
C SER A 6 -5.39 3.69 -14.06
N ALA A 7 -6.26 2.94 -13.38
CA ALA A 7 -6.30 2.92 -11.92
C ALA A 7 -5.07 2.23 -11.31
N ALA A 8 -4.60 1.14 -11.93
CA ALA A 8 -3.37 0.47 -11.52
C ALA A 8 -2.13 1.35 -11.75
N PHE A 9 -2.08 2.12 -12.85
CA PHE A 9 -0.98 3.06 -13.11
C PHE A 9 -0.96 4.19 -12.07
N LEU A 10 -2.12 4.73 -11.72
CA LEU A 10 -2.24 5.74 -10.67
C LEU A 10 -1.80 5.19 -9.30
N LEU A 11 -2.22 3.97 -8.96
CA LEU A 11 -1.75 3.28 -7.75
C LEU A 11 -0.23 3.13 -7.73
N ALA A 12 0.40 2.76 -8.86
CA ALA A 12 1.86 2.65 -8.95
C ALA A 12 2.55 4.00 -8.70
N PHE A 13 1.98 5.09 -9.21
CA PHE A 13 2.48 6.44 -8.95
C PHE A 13 2.33 6.84 -7.47
N GLU A 14 1.17 6.58 -6.86
CA GLU A 14 0.92 6.85 -5.44
C GLU A 14 1.87 6.03 -4.53
N ALA A 15 2.10 4.76 -4.88
CA ALA A 15 3.01 3.88 -4.15
C ALA A 15 4.47 4.38 -4.17
N GLN A 16 4.87 5.10 -5.22
CA GLN A 16 6.23 5.63 -5.32
C GLN A 16 6.55 6.61 -4.18
N ARG A 17 5.57 7.40 -3.74
CA ARG A 17 5.73 8.31 -2.61
C ARG A 17 5.96 7.56 -1.29
N VAL A 18 5.23 6.47 -1.08
CA VAL A 18 5.42 5.59 0.08
C VAL A 18 6.80 4.95 0.07
N ILE A 19 7.27 4.49 -1.11
CA ILE A 19 8.60 3.90 -1.27
C ILE A 19 9.69 4.90 -0.89
N GLU A 20 9.61 6.13 -1.40
CA GLU A 20 10.56 7.20 -1.07
C GLU A 20 10.63 7.45 0.45
N LEU A 21 9.47 7.65 1.09
CA LEU A 21 9.38 7.89 2.54
C LEU A 21 9.97 6.74 3.36
N ARG A 22 9.75 5.50 2.92
CA ARG A 22 10.31 4.30 3.56
C ARG A 22 11.81 4.24 3.43
N LEU A 23 12.34 4.50 2.24
CA LEU A 23 13.78 4.50 2.00
C LEU A 23 14.47 5.52 2.90
N VAL A 24 13.87 6.71 3.05
CA VAL A 24 14.35 7.74 3.95
C VAL A 24 14.33 7.28 5.42
N ARG A 25 13.21 6.71 5.90
CA ARG A 25 13.10 6.21 7.29
C ARG A 25 14.08 5.05 7.57
N ILE A 26 14.25 4.15 6.60
CA ILE A 26 15.18 3.02 6.70
C ILE A 26 16.64 3.52 6.69
N ALA A 27 16.97 4.51 5.85
CA ALA A 27 18.31 5.08 5.78
C ALA A 27 18.75 5.77 7.10
N TRP A 28 17.79 6.32 7.86
CA TRP A 28 18.06 6.85 9.20
C TRP A 28 18.45 5.77 10.22
N GLY A 29 18.07 4.51 10.00
CA GLY A 29 18.42 3.39 10.85
C GLY A 29 17.73 3.41 12.22
N GLY A 30 18.26 2.60 13.15
CA GLY A 30 17.74 2.49 14.52
C GLY A 30 16.48 1.64 14.67
N ALA A 31 15.86 1.71 15.85
CA ALA A 31 14.69 0.91 16.20
C ALA A 31 13.47 1.23 15.32
N GLU A 32 13.30 2.50 14.96
CA GLU A 32 12.20 2.95 14.08
C GLU A 32 12.32 2.40 12.65
N ALA A 33 13.53 2.27 12.12
CA ALA A 33 13.76 1.64 10.83
C ALA A 33 13.43 0.13 10.87
N GLN A 34 13.82 -0.56 11.95
CA GLN A 34 13.48 -1.98 12.13
C GLN A 34 11.97 -2.18 12.27
N ALA A 35 11.31 -1.34 13.07
CA ALA A 35 9.86 -1.36 13.21
C ALA A 35 9.15 -1.13 11.86
N GLU A 36 9.64 -0.20 11.05
CA GLU A 36 9.10 0.04 9.70
C GLU A 36 9.22 -1.20 8.81
N LEU A 37 10.39 -1.83 8.78
CA LEU A 37 10.62 -3.04 7.98
C LEU A 37 9.69 -4.20 8.38
N VAL A 38 9.41 -4.37 9.67
CA VAL A 38 8.45 -5.38 10.16
C VAL A 38 7.02 -5.01 9.81
N SER A 39 6.63 -3.75 10.03
CA SER A 39 5.31 -3.23 9.70
C SER A 39 4.97 -3.43 8.22
N MET A 40 5.93 -3.19 7.33
CA MET A 40 5.80 -3.42 5.88
C MET A 40 5.35 -4.83 5.51
N VAL A 41 5.73 -5.85 6.28
CA VAL A 41 5.32 -7.24 6.02
C VAL A 41 3.87 -7.43 6.44
N GLY A 42 3.51 -6.97 7.65
CA GLY A 42 2.14 -7.02 8.15
C GLY A 42 1.15 -6.34 7.22
N GLU A 43 1.49 -5.15 6.71
CA GLU A 43 0.66 -4.44 5.73
C GLU A 43 0.41 -5.25 4.45
N LYS A 44 1.43 -5.95 3.93
CA LYS A 44 1.26 -6.79 2.73
C LYS A 44 0.36 -7.99 2.99
N VAL A 45 0.50 -8.61 4.17
CA VAL A 45 -0.34 -9.75 4.57
C VAL A 45 -1.80 -9.30 4.69
N VAL A 46 -2.06 -8.19 5.37
CA VAL A 46 -3.41 -7.62 5.52
C VAL A 46 -3.99 -7.27 4.15
N ALA A 47 -3.24 -6.56 3.29
CA ALA A 47 -3.71 -6.20 1.96
C ALA A 47 -4.04 -7.42 1.09
N ALA A 48 -3.22 -8.48 1.17
CA ALA A 48 -3.46 -9.73 0.45
C ALA A 48 -4.70 -10.47 0.97
N MET A 49 -4.92 -10.47 2.29
CA MET A 49 -6.13 -11.01 2.90
C MET A 49 -7.37 -10.24 2.44
N GLU A 50 -7.35 -8.90 2.52
CA GLU A 50 -8.45 -8.06 2.05
C GLU A 50 -8.76 -8.32 0.57
N ALA A 51 -7.74 -8.32 -0.29
CA ALA A 51 -7.91 -8.59 -1.71
C ALA A 51 -8.49 -9.98 -1.99
N THR A 52 -8.01 -11.01 -1.29
CA THR A 52 -8.53 -12.38 -1.41
C THR A 52 -9.98 -12.44 -0.97
N THR A 53 -10.33 -11.82 0.16
CA THR A 53 -11.71 -11.76 0.64
C THR A 53 -12.62 -11.03 -0.35
N THR A 54 -12.19 -9.89 -0.89
CA THR A 54 -12.94 -9.16 -1.93
C THR A 54 -13.22 -10.04 -3.14
N LEU A 55 -12.21 -10.75 -3.66
CA LEU A 55 -12.38 -11.62 -4.83
C LEU A 55 -13.28 -12.83 -4.52
N MET A 56 -13.12 -13.46 -3.37
CA MET A 56 -13.96 -14.60 -2.96
C MET A 56 -15.43 -14.20 -2.75
N ALA A 57 -15.68 -12.95 -2.35
CA ALA A 57 -17.03 -12.38 -2.23
C ALA A 57 -17.66 -11.98 -3.58
N GLY A 58 -16.98 -12.24 -4.71
CA GLY A 58 -17.45 -11.85 -6.04
C GLY A 58 -17.11 -10.41 -6.44
N GLY A 59 -16.22 -9.76 -5.70
CA GLY A 59 -15.71 -8.43 -6.01
C GLY A 59 -14.83 -8.40 -7.26
N THR A 60 -14.64 -7.19 -7.77
CA THR A 60 -13.95 -6.90 -9.01
C THR A 60 -12.50 -6.50 -8.78
N HIS A 61 -11.68 -6.63 -9.83
CA HIS A 61 -10.30 -6.13 -9.82
C HIS A 61 -10.22 -4.62 -9.52
N GLY A 62 -11.22 -3.85 -9.96
CA GLY A 62 -11.29 -2.41 -9.70
C GLY A 62 -11.45 -2.09 -8.20
N GLU A 63 -12.24 -2.87 -7.49
CA GLU A 63 -12.43 -2.72 -6.04
C GLU A 63 -11.16 -3.07 -5.27
N VAL A 64 -10.44 -4.11 -5.70
CA VAL A 64 -9.11 -4.45 -5.14
C VAL A 64 -8.15 -3.28 -5.33
N VAL A 65 -8.04 -2.74 -6.55
CA VAL A 65 -7.15 -1.59 -6.82
C VAL A 65 -7.57 -0.37 -6.00
N ALA A 66 -8.87 -0.08 -5.88
CA ALA A 66 -9.36 1.03 -5.06
C ALA A 66 -8.94 0.89 -3.58
N ARG A 67 -9.09 -0.30 -2.99
CA ARG A 67 -8.63 -0.57 -1.62
C ARG A 67 -7.12 -0.45 -1.47
N TYR A 68 -6.32 -0.94 -2.42
CA TYR A 68 -4.87 -0.75 -2.39
C TYR A 68 -4.47 0.74 -2.41
N ARG A 69 -5.21 1.59 -3.14
CA ARG A 69 -4.95 3.04 -3.15
C ARG A 69 -5.25 3.69 -1.80
N GLU A 70 -6.31 3.26 -1.14
CA GLU A 70 -6.63 3.73 0.23
C GLU A 70 -5.52 3.34 1.22
N LEU A 71 -5.05 2.09 1.16
CA LEU A 71 -3.92 1.62 1.98
C LEU A 71 -2.62 2.41 1.71
N VAL A 72 -2.33 2.72 0.45
CA VAL A 72 -1.17 3.55 0.07
C VAL A 72 -1.30 4.98 0.59
N ALA A 73 -2.49 5.56 0.56
CA ALA A 73 -2.74 6.88 1.14
C ALA A 73 -2.59 6.88 2.67
N ASP A 74 -3.07 5.84 3.35
CA ASP A 74 -2.88 5.65 4.79
C ASP A 74 -1.40 5.51 5.17
N ASN A 75 -0.65 4.71 4.41
CA ASN A 75 0.80 4.57 4.60
C ASN A 75 1.53 5.89 4.41
N THR A 76 1.13 6.68 3.41
CA THR A 76 1.71 8.01 3.18
C THR A 76 1.44 8.92 4.38
N ARG A 77 0.20 8.95 4.91
CA ARG A 77 -0.15 9.72 6.11
C ARG A 77 0.68 9.30 7.32
N ARG A 78 0.80 7.99 7.57
CA ARG A 78 1.56 7.43 8.69
C ARG A 78 3.05 7.78 8.64
N LEU A 79 3.64 7.75 7.44
CA LEU A 79 5.06 8.01 7.26
C LEU A 79 5.42 9.51 7.30
N MET A 80 4.44 10.39 7.09
CA MET A 80 4.62 11.84 7.20
C MET A 80 4.32 12.40 8.60
N ALA A 81 3.64 11.61 9.44
CA ALA A 81 3.38 11.93 10.85
C ALA A 81 4.61 11.64 11.72
#